data_AF-A0A2D4NCE4-F1
#
_entry.id   AF-A0A2D4NCE4-F1
#
_cell.length_a   1.000
_cell.length_b   1.000
_cell.length_c   1.000
_cell.angle_alpha   90.00
_cell.angle_beta   90.00
_cell.angle_gamma   90.00
#
_symmetry.space_group_name_H-M   'P 1'
#
loop_
_entity.id
_entity.type
_entity.pdbx_description
1 polymer ?
#
loop_
_entity_poly.entity_id
_entity_poly.type
_entity_poly.pdbx_seq_one_letter_code
_entity_poly.pdbx_strand_id
1 'polypeptide(L)'
;DTQPLATTRDGASPGNMLVQGKRTLLQKIVHCSRRVYRGSTDGLRCVTQPSKAFPLVPQTRPLRIASTCVSQAAAPDAGDYGRVFKRSVDEPDQFWAEAAQGITWHKPWTKTMERKDPFSTSWFVGGELNICYNALDRHIENGQGDQIAIIYDSPVTNMKECITYNEVLEQVSKLASVMLSHGVKKGDCVVIYMPMIPQTMYTMLACARIGAIHSLIFGGFASKELSSRIDHAKPKLVVTSTFGIEPGRKVEYVPLLEKALEMINHQPERVLIYSRPNMGAVPLKPGRDLDWNEEVAKAKPCDAIPVHS
;
A
#
# COMPACT_ATOMS: atom_id res chain seq x y z
N ASP A 1 -24.09 68.72 3.95
CA ASP A 1 -22.91 68.84 3.07
C ASP A 1 -22.10 67.56 3.14
N THR A 2 -22.51 66.53 2.38
CA THR A 2 -22.02 66.17 1.03
C THR A 2 -20.64 65.49 1.05
N GLN A 3 -20.72 64.16 1.12
CA GLN A 3 -19.86 63.08 0.59
C GLN A 3 -19.14 63.35 -0.76
N PRO A 4 -18.29 62.43 -1.31
CA PRO A 4 -17.63 61.23 -0.74
C PRO A 4 -16.17 60.98 -1.21
N LEU A 5 -15.52 59.99 -0.57
CA LEU A 5 -14.37 59.23 -1.10
C LEU A 5 -14.77 58.44 -2.37
N ALA A 6 -13.94 58.52 -3.41
CA ALA A 6 -14.04 57.70 -4.61
C ALA A 6 -13.14 56.46 -4.55
N THR A 7 -13.73 55.37 -5.04
CA THR A 7 -13.28 53.99 -5.25
C THR A 7 -12.07 53.80 -6.17
N THR A 8 -11.33 52.71 -5.99
CA THR A 8 -11.17 51.69 -7.06
C THR A 8 -11.04 50.29 -6.45
N ARG A 9 -11.81 49.37 -7.03
CA ARG A 9 -11.82 47.92 -6.82
C ARG A 9 -10.66 47.31 -7.61
N ASP A 10 -10.09 46.21 -7.11
CA ASP A 10 -9.93 45.01 -7.94
C ASP A 10 -9.84 43.76 -7.08
N GLY A 11 -10.65 42.76 -7.46
CA GLY A 11 -10.89 41.53 -6.72
C GLY A 11 -9.84 40.47 -7.01
N ALA A 12 -9.32 39.85 -5.94
CA ALA A 12 -8.65 38.57 -6.03
C ALA A 12 -9.61 37.46 -5.58
N SER A 13 -10.04 36.63 -6.53
CA SER A 13 -10.78 35.40 -6.25
C SER A 13 -9.88 34.39 -5.50
N PRO A 14 -10.38 33.62 -4.52
CA PRO A 14 -9.59 32.68 -3.70
C PRO A 14 -9.22 31.37 -4.43
N GLY A 15 -9.02 31.41 -5.75
CA GLY A 15 -8.74 30.24 -6.59
C GLY A 15 -7.26 30.06 -7.00
N ASN A 16 -6.39 31.06 -6.78
CA ASN A 16 -5.03 31.04 -7.36
C ASN A 16 -3.89 30.67 -6.40
N MET A 17 -4.17 30.44 -5.11
CA MET A 17 -3.13 30.10 -4.13
C MET A 17 -2.82 28.60 -4.03
N LEU A 18 -3.64 27.75 -4.64
CA LEU A 18 -3.46 26.28 -4.67
C LEU A 18 -2.66 25.77 -5.89
N VAL A 19 -2.35 26.64 -6.85
CA VAL A 19 -1.66 26.27 -8.10
C VAL A 19 -0.14 26.53 -8.04
N GLN A 20 0.33 27.41 -7.17
CA GLN A 20 1.78 27.70 -7.04
C GLN A 20 2.54 26.72 -6.13
N GLY A 21 1.87 26.01 -5.23
CA GLY A 21 2.51 25.02 -4.32
C GLY A 21 2.84 23.65 -4.93
N LYS A 22 2.43 23.37 -6.18
CA LYS A 22 2.65 22.05 -6.84
C LYS A 22 3.83 22.01 -7.81
N ARG A 23 4.52 23.12 -8.06
CA ARG A 23 5.62 23.18 -9.05
C ARG A 23 7.02 22.87 -8.49
N THR A 24 7.21 22.80 -7.17
CA THR A 24 8.55 22.60 -6.55
C THR A 24 8.84 21.17 -6.07
N LEU A 25 7.89 20.22 -6.21
CA LEU A 25 8.11 18.81 -5.83
C LEU A 25 8.33 17.88 -7.05
N LEU A 26 7.84 18.26 -8.23
CA LEU A 26 7.89 17.43 -9.45
C LEU A 26 9.22 17.50 -10.23
N GLN A 27 10.16 18.37 -9.85
CA GLN A 27 11.47 18.47 -10.50
C GLN A 27 12.56 17.58 -9.89
N LYS A 28 12.32 16.89 -8.77
CA LYS A 28 13.32 16.00 -8.14
C LYS A 28 13.15 14.50 -8.44
N ILE A 29 12.16 14.11 -9.25
CA ILE A 29 11.90 12.69 -9.58
C ILE A 29 12.35 12.31 -11.02
N VAL A 30 12.86 13.24 -11.83
CA VAL A 30 13.24 12.99 -13.24
C VAL A 30 14.73 12.66 -13.42
N HIS A 31 15.36 11.99 -12.46
CA HIS A 31 16.73 11.48 -12.62
C HIS A 31 16.94 10.14 -11.88
N CYS A 32 16.16 9.13 -12.25
CA CYS A 32 16.53 7.74 -12.01
C CYS A 32 16.45 6.99 -13.34
N SER A 33 17.61 6.45 -13.73
CA SER A 33 17.97 5.99 -15.06
C SER A 33 17.01 4.97 -15.68
N ARG A 34 16.66 5.22 -16.94
CA ARG A 34 16.06 4.22 -17.84
C ARG A 34 16.97 3.01 -17.95
N ARG A 35 16.49 1.84 -17.51
CA ARG A 35 16.99 0.54 -17.96
C ARG A 35 15.77 -0.25 -18.46
N VAL A 36 15.61 -0.27 -19.78
CA VAL A 36 14.58 -1.06 -20.45
C VAL A 36 15.00 -2.52 -20.38
N TYR A 37 14.25 -3.34 -19.65
CA TYR A 37 14.38 -4.79 -19.73
C TYR A 37 13.66 -5.29 -20.99
N ARG A 38 14.40 -5.83 -21.96
CA ARG A 38 13.86 -6.74 -22.98
C ARG A 38 14.17 -8.16 -22.53
N GLY A 39 13.16 -8.92 -22.14
CA GLY A 39 13.27 -10.36 -21.93
C GLY A 39 12.54 -11.09 -23.05
N SER A 40 13.30 -11.76 -23.92
CA SER A 40 12.80 -12.90 -24.68
C SER A 40 12.88 -14.12 -23.76
N THR A 41 11.87 -14.99 -23.81
CA THR A 41 11.89 -16.31 -23.17
C THR A 41 13.00 -17.13 -23.82
N ASP A 42 14.16 -17.24 -23.16
CA ASP A 42 15.05 -18.41 -23.15
C ASP A 42 16.30 -18.10 -22.31
N GLY A 43 16.51 -18.89 -21.24
CA GLY A 43 17.75 -19.03 -20.46
C GLY A 43 18.61 -17.79 -20.18
N LEU A 44 18.39 -17.07 -19.06
CA LEU A 44 19.25 -15.94 -18.67
C LEU A 44 20.53 -16.40 -17.92
N ARG A 45 21.67 -16.32 -18.60
CA ARG A 45 22.96 -15.95 -17.99
C ARG A 45 23.16 -14.44 -18.14
N CYS A 46 23.49 -13.77 -17.04
CA CYS A 46 23.66 -12.32 -16.99
C CYS A 46 25.09 -11.94 -17.39
N VAL A 47 25.27 -11.24 -18.52
CA VAL A 47 26.56 -10.64 -18.91
C VAL A 47 26.38 -9.13 -19.03
N THR A 48 27.24 -8.37 -18.36
CA THR A 48 27.23 -6.91 -18.34
C THR A 48 28.25 -6.34 -19.35
N GLN A 49 27.87 -5.28 -20.07
CA GLN A 49 28.82 -4.42 -20.80
C GLN A 49 28.57 -2.93 -20.44
N PRO A 50 29.63 -2.09 -20.40
CA PRO A 50 29.54 -0.70 -19.94
C PRO A 50 29.10 0.28 -21.04
N SER A 51 28.34 1.32 -20.67
CA SER A 51 27.82 2.37 -21.57
C SER A 51 28.71 3.61 -21.61
N LYS A 52 28.98 4.15 -22.81
CA LYS A 52 29.58 5.48 -23.04
C LYS A 52 28.50 6.58 -23.04
N ALA A 53 28.84 7.77 -22.52
CA ALA A 53 27.95 8.93 -22.41
C ALA A 53 27.81 9.69 -23.75
N PHE A 54 26.58 10.15 -24.04
CA PHE A 54 26.27 11.09 -25.14
C PHE A 54 25.80 12.44 -24.56
N PRO A 55 26.20 13.59 -25.14
CA PRO A 55 25.79 14.90 -24.66
C PRO A 55 24.34 15.23 -25.06
N LEU A 56 23.61 15.87 -24.15
CA LEU A 56 22.20 16.28 -24.32
C LEU A 56 22.12 17.66 -24.99
N VAL A 57 21.47 17.72 -26.16
CA VAL A 57 21.00 18.97 -26.79
C VAL A 57 19.50 19.10 -26.52
N PRO A 58 18.98 20.26 -26.06
CA PRO A 58 17.54 20.41 -25.82
C PRO A 58 16.81 20.60 -27.16
N GLN A 59 16.07 19.59 -27.61
CA GLN A 59 15.06 19.74 -28.65
C GLN A 59 13.66 19.52 -28.08
N THR A 60 12.81 20.52 -28.21
CA THR A 60 11.37 20.46 -27.94
C THR A 60 10.67 19.67 -29.04
N ARG A 61 10.69 18.35 -28.96
CA ARG A 61 9.81 17.48 -29.75
C ARG A 61 8.69 16.94 -28.84
N PRO A 62 7.41 17.04 -29.23
CA PRO A 62 6.33 16.36 -28.50
C PRO A 62 6.61 14.86 -28.51
N LEU A 63 6.65 14.25 -27.32
CA LEU A 63 6.82 12.82 -27.14
C LEU A 63 5.63 12.09 -27.77
N ARG A 64 5.83 11.49 -28.95
CA ARG A 64 4.92 10.45 -29.45
C ARG A 64 5.06 9.25 -28.52
N ILE A 65 3.94 8.82 -27.93
CA ILE A 65 3.87 7.55 -27.19
C ILE A 65 4.26 6.46 -28.19
N ALA A 66 5.35 5.75 -27.92
CA ALA A 66 5.75 4.61 -28.73
C ALA A 66 4.64 3.55 -28.64
N SER A 67 4.16 3.09 -29.79
CA SER A 67 3.00 2.20 -29.96
C SER A 67 3.24 0.75 -29.48
N THR A 68 4.12 0.52 -28.50
CA THR A 68 4.54 -0.83 -28.09
C THR A 68 4.00 -1.27 -26.73
N CYS A 69 3.08 -0.52 -26.12
CA CYS A 69 2.45 -0.90 -24.85
C CYS A 69 0.92 -0.84 -24.94
N VAL A 70 0.27 -1.89 -25.46
CA VAL A 70 -1.03 -2.39 -24.96
C VAL A 70 -1.14 -3.86 -25.39
N SER A 71 -1.01 -4.81 -24.46
CA SER A 71 -1.62 -6.12 -24.62
C SER A 71 -3.13 -5.96 -24.41
N GLN A 72 -3.93 -6.57 -25.29
CA GLN A 72 -5.38 -6.38 -25.39
C GLN A 72 -6.12 -6.85 -24.13
N ALA A 73 -6.32 -5.93 -23.19
CA ALA A 73 -7.51 -5.87 -22.35
C ALA A 73 -7.98 -4.41 -22.37
N ALA A 74 -8.36 -3.95 -23.56
CA ALA A 74 -8.91 -2.62 -23.72
C ALA A 74 -10.34 -2.61 -23.18
N ALA A 75 -10.61 -1.74 -22.21
CA ALA A 75 -11.96 -1.21 -22.02
C ALA A 75 -12.49 -0.78 -23.40
N PRO A 76 -13.80 -0.90 -23.69
CA PRO A 76 -14.38 -0.64 -25.02
C PRO A 76 -14.23 0.82 -25.53
N ASP A 77 -13.39 1.63 -24.90
CA ASP A 77 -13.11 3.03 -25.19
C ASP A 77 -11.64 3.45 -24.93
N ALA A 78 -10.68 2.52 -24.95
CA ALA A 78 -9.29 2.80 -24.56
C ALA A 78 -8.51 3.81 -25.45
N GLY A 79 -9.18 4.46 -26.42
CA GLY A 79 -8.55 5.39 -27.37
C GLY A 79 -8.77 6.87 -27.10
N ASP A 80 -9.81 7.27 -26.35
CA ASP A 80 -10.16 8.68 -26.15
C ASP A 80 -10.31 9.02 -24.66
N TYR A 81 -9.19 9.37 -24.04
CA TYR A 81 -9.15 9.87 -22.65
C TYR A 81 -10.15 11.00 -22.41
N GLY A 82 -10.33 11.92 -23.38
CA GLY A 82 -11.22 13.07 -23.23
C GLY A 82 -12.67 12.64 -23.04
N ARG A 83 -13.10 11.66 -23.83
CA ARG A 83 -14.44 11.05 -23.73
C ARG A 83 -14.65 10.31 -22.42
N VAL A 84 -13.72 9.42 -22.06
CA VAL A 84 -13.78 8.63 -20.81
C VAL A 84 -13.79 9.53 -19.59
N PHE A 85 -12.91 10.53 -19.55
CA PHE A 85 -12.85 11.51 -18.45
C PHE A 85 -14.15 12.30 -18.33
N LYS A 86 -14.66 12.84 -19.45
CA LYS A 86 -15.93 13.59 -19.47
C LYS A 86 -17.07 12.75 -18.90
N ARG A 87 -17.20 11.49 -19.32
CA ARG A 87 -18.21 10.56 -18.80
C ARG A 87 -18.06 10.30 -17.30
N SER A 88 -16.83 10.13 -16.81
CA SER A 88 -16.58 9.90 -15.37
C SER A 88 -17.00 11.05 -14.46
N VAL A 89 -17.05 12.28 -15.01
CA VAL A 89 -17.41 13.51 -14.29
C VAL A 89 -18.88 13.85 -14.47
N ASP A 90 -19.38 13.76 -15.70
CA ASP A 90 -20.76 14.15 -16.04
C ASP A 90 -21.78 13.06 -15.64
N GLU A 91 -21.37 11.78 -15.63
CA GLU A 91 -22.21 10.61 -15.35
C GLU A 91 -21.56 9.65 -14.31
N PRO A 92 -21.19 10.13 -13.11
CA PRO A 92 -20.37 9.37 -12.17
C PRO A 92 -21.04 8.08 -11.68
N ASP A 93 -22.36 8.10 -11.42
CA ASP A 93 -23.08 6.92 -10.93
C ASP A 93 -23.04 5.76 -11.92
N GLN A 94 -23.21 6.03 -13.21
CA GLN A 94 -23.19 4.98 -14.25
C GLN A 94 -21.76 4.53 -14.54
N PHE A 95 -20.85 5.49 -14.71
CA PHE A 95 -19.46 5.22 -15.02
C PHE A 95 -18.78 4.35 -13.96
N TRP A 96 -18.92 4.71 -12.68
CA TRP A 96 -18.30 3.96 -11.59
C TRP A 96 -19.03 2.65 -11.28
N ALA A 97 -20.32 2.53 -11.58
CA ALA A 97 -21.04 1.26 -11.48
C ALA A 97 -20.47 0.22 -12.46
N GLU A 98 -20.20 0.64 -13.70
CA GLU A 98 -19.59 -0.21 -14.74
C GLU A 98 -18.17 -0.62 -14.33
N ALA A 99 -17.35 0.34 -13.88
CA ALA A 99 -15.98 0.07 -13.44
C ALA A 99 -15.93 -0.92 -12.26
N ALA A 100 -16.87 -0.79 -11.31
CA ALA A 100 -16.94 -1.65 -10.13
C ALA A 100 -17.29 -3.12 -10.44
N GLN A 101 -17.84 -3.42 -11.63
CA GLN A 101 -18.03 -4.80 -12.09
C GLN A 101 -16.69 -5.54 -12.33
N GLY A 102 -15.57 -4.83 -12.47
CA GLY A 102 -14.23 -5.42 -12.58
C GLY A 102 -13.64 -5.94 -11.27
N ILE A 103 -14.39 -5.83 -10.17
CA ILE A 103 -14.02 -6.28 -8.83
C ILE A 103 -14.99 -7.39 -8.42
N THR A 104 -14.52 -8.37 -7.67
CA THR A 104 -15.38 -9.43 -7.14
C THR A 104 -16.04 -8.95 -5.85
N TRP A 105 -17.37 -8.94 -5.85
CA TRP A 105 -18.19 -8.58 -4.70
C TRP A 105 -18.76 -9.84 -4.05
N HIS A 106 -18.73 -9.88 -2.73
CA HIS A 106 -19.47 -10.90 -1.99
C HIS A 106 -20.98 -10.62 -2.08
N LYS A 107 -21.34 -9.34 -1.94
CA LYS A 107 -22.69 -8.83 -2.16
C LYS A 107 -22.60 -7.56 -3.01
N PRO A 108 -23.22 -7.52 -4.20
CA PRO A 108 -23.28 -6.30 -4.99
C PRO A 108 -23.96 -5.15 -4.24
N TRP A 109 -23.55 -3.93 -4.57
CA TRP A 109 -24.13 -2.72 -3.99
C TRP A 109 -25.53 -2.44 -4.54
N THR A 110 -26.32 -1.66 -3.80
CA THR A 110 -27.66 -1.22 -4.22
C THR A 110 -27.65 0.19 -4.79
N LYS A 111 -26.64 1.01 -4.43
CA LYS A 111 -26.50 2.40 -4.91
C LYS A 111 -25.04 2.76 -5.08
N THR A 112 -24.65 3.24 -6.27
CA THR A 112 -23.25 3.50 -6.61
C THR A 112 -22.68 4.68 -5.84
N MET A 113 -23.42 5.79 -5.74
CA MET A 113 -23.01 6.95 -4.97
C MET A 113 -24.19 7.50 -4.16
N GLU A 114 -23.94 7.84 -2.90
CA GLU A 114 -24.88 8.55 -2.05
C GLU A 114 -24.18 9.73 -1.38
N ARG A 115 -24.62 10.95 -1.72
CA ARG A 115 -24.18 12.17 -1.03
C ARG A 115 -25.26 12.59 -0.04
N LYS A 116 -25.00 12.40 1.26
CA LYS A 116 -25.91 12.85 2.33
C LYS A 116 -25.71 14.33 2.67
N ASP A 117 -24.47 14.80 2.58
CA ASP A 117 -24.10 16.21 2.81
C ASP A 117 -22.84 16.57 1.98
N PRO A 118 -22.44 17.86 1.89
CA PRO A 118 -21.29 18.28 1.07
C PRO A 118 -19.94 17.66 1.45
N PHE A 119 -19.78 17.17 2.68
CA PHE A 119 -18.54 16.61 3.21
C PHE A 119 -18.56 15.08 3.30
N SER A 120 -19.73 14.44 3.12
CA SER A 120 -19.90 12.99 3.20
C SER A 120 -20.49 12.41 1.92
N THR A 121 -19.69 11.62 1.22
CA THR A 121 -20.12 10.83 0.06
C THR A 121 -19.78 9.35 0.32
N SER A 122 -20.81 8.51 0.34
CA SER A 122 -20.67 7.06 0.39
C SER A 122 -20.69 6.48 -1.02
N TRP A 123 -19.82 5.50 -1.27
CA TRP A 123 -19.74 4.80 -2.55
C TRP A 123 -20.13 3.34 -2.35
N PHE A 124 -20.78 2.75 -3.35
CA PHE A 124 -21.18 1.34 -3.40
C PHE A 124 -21.95 0.89 -2.15
N VAL A 125 -22.96 1.69 -1.79
CA VAL A 125 -23.78 1.50 -0.59
C VAL A 125 -24.46 0.13 -0.61
N GLY A 126 -24.37 -0.59 0.50
CA GLY A 126 -24.93 -1.92 0.66
C GLY A 126 -24.09 -3.04 0.06
N GLY A 127 -22.97 -2.70 -0.61
CA GLY A 127 -22.02 -3.66 -1.14
C GLY A 127 -21.12 -4.24 -0.06
N GLU A 128 -20.73 -5.50 -0.25
CA GLU A 128 -19.77 -6.20 0.60
C GLU A 128 -18.69 -6.84 -0.27
N LEU A 129 -17.43 -6.65 0.12
CA LEU A 129 -16.27 -7.19 -0.56
C LEU A 129 -15.16 -7.48 0.44
N ASN A 130 -14.11 -8.14 -0.02
CA ASN A 130 -12.85 -8.22 0.72
C ASN A 130 -11.69 -7.85 -0.20
N ILE A 131 -10.83 -6.91 0.23
CA ILE A 131 -9.71 -6.42 -0.58
C ILE A 131 -8.65 -7.52 -0.74
N CYS A 132 -8.37 -8.30 0.31
CA CYS A 132 -7.43 -9.42 0.23
C CYS A 132 -7.92 -10.48 -0.77
N TYR A 133 -9.22 -10.81 -0.74
CA TYR A 133 -9.82 -11.74 -1.71
C TYR A 133 -9.64 -11.25 -3.16
N ASN A 134 -9.88 -9.97 -3.40
CA ASN A 134 -9.65 -9.37 -4.72
C ASN A 134 -8.17 -9.26 -5.10
N ALA A 135 -7.26 -9.19 -4.12
CA ALA A 135 -5.84 -9.10 -4.36
C ALA A 135 -5.18 -10.47 -4.55
N LEU A 136 -5.73 -11.55 -4.00
CA LEU A 136 -5.11 -12.87 -3.97
C LEU A 136 -6.06 -13.98 -4.45
N ASP A 137 -7.09 -14.28 -3.65
CA ASP A 137 -7.94 -15.48 -3.79
C ASP A 137 -8.55 -15.57 -5.20
N ARG A 138 -9.12 -14.46 -5.73
CA ARG A 138 -9.73 -14.47 -7.08
C ARG A 138 -8.73 -14.80 -8.19
N HIS A 139 -7.44 -14.49 -8.02
CA HIS A 139 -6.42 -14.79 -9.03
C HIS A 139 -6.09 -16.28 -9.02
N ILE A 140 -6.03 -16.88 -7.83
CA ILE A 140 -5.80 -18.31 -7.65
C ILE A 140 -6.97 -19.11 -8.21
N GLU A 141 -8.20 -18.72 -7.89
CA GLU A 141 -9.42 -19.35 -8.40
C GLU A 141 -9.52 -19.28 -9.93
N ASN A 142 -8.97 -18.22 -10.54
CA ASN A 142 -8.86 -18.07 -11.99
C ASN A 142 -7.65 -18.81 -12.61
N GLY A 143 -7.01 -19.72 -11.87
CA GLY A 143 -5.91 -20.55 -12.35
C GLY A 143 -4.55 -19.85 -12.39
N GLN A 144 -4.38 -18.70 -11.73
CA GLN A 144 -3.12 -17.95 -11.70
C GLN A 144 -2.29 -18.22 -10.42
N GLY A 145 -2.57 -19.30 -9.69
CA GLY A 145 -1.95 -19.58 -8.39
C GLY A 145 -0.42 -19.67 -8.42
N ASP A 146 0.14 -20.27 -9.47
CA ASP A 146 1.59 -20.43 -9.64
C ASP A 146 2.26 -19.21 -10.30
N GLN A 147 1.48 -18.18 -10.65
CA GLN A 147 2.04 -16.93 -11.17
C GLN A 147 2.72 -16.15 -10.04
N ILE A 148 3.86 -15.52 -10.35
CA ILE A 148 4.57 -14.67 -9.39
C ILE A 148 3.71 -13.44 -9.04
N ALA A 149 3.40 -13.30 -7.75
CA ALA A 149 2.69 -12.17 -7.18
C ALA A 149 3.65 -11.11 -6.61
N ILE A 150 4.75 -11.53 -5.98
CA ILE A 150 5.73 -10.64 -5.37
C ILE A 150 7.13 -10.97 -5.90
N ILE A 151 7.84 -9.94 -6.34
CA ILE A 151 9.28 -9.99 -6.61
C ILE A 151 9.95 -9.14 -5.53
N TYR A 152 10.61 -9.80 -4.59
CA TYR A 152 11.41 -9.15 -3.58
C TYR A 152 12.84 -9.02 -4.09
N ASP A 153 13.31 -7.79 -4.31
CA ASP A 153 14.70 -7.48 -4.68
C ASP A 153 15.28 -6.51 -3.66
N SER A 154 16.22 -7.01 -2.85
CA SER A 154 16.88 -6.22 -1.83
C SER A 154 18.32 -5.91 -2.24
N PRO A 155 18.62 -4.69 -2.75
CA PRO A 155 19.96 -4.34 -3.19
C PRO A 155 20.96 -4.25 -2.03
N VAL A 156 20.48 -4.05 -0.80
CA VAL A 156 21.32 -3.94 0.40
C VAL A 156 21.70 -5.30 1.00
N THR A 157 20.92 -6.34 0.73
CA THR A 157 21.21 -7.71 1.19
C THR A 157 21.58 -8.66 0.07
N ASN A 158 21.49 -8.21 -1.19
CA ASN A 158 21.54 -9.03 -2.40
C ASN A 158 20.54 -10.21 -2.42
N MET A 159 19.52 -10.18 -1.56
CA MET A 159 18.47 -11.19 -1.56
C MET A 159 17.49 -10.92 -2.69
N LYS A 160 17.14 -11.98 -3.41
CA LYS A 160 16.10 -11.98 -4.43
C LYS A 160 15.20 -13.16 -4.23
N GLU A 161 13.89 -12.92 -4.25
CA GLU A 161 12.88 -13.94 -4.06
C GLU A 161 11.70 -13.65 -4.99
N CYS A 162 11.15 -14.69 -5.60
CA CYS A 162 9.93 -14.63 -6.39
C CYS A 162 8.90 -15.50 -5.67
N ILE A 163 7.76 -14.91 -5.34
CA ILE A 163 6.74 -15.52 -4.49
C ILE A 163 5.43 -15.56 -5.28
N THR A 164 4.89 -16.76 -5.41
CA THR A 164 3.65 -17.05 -6.16
C THR A 164 2.41 -16.58 -5.41
N TYR A 165 1.28 -16.44 -6.11
CA TYR A 165 -0.01 -16.15 -5.46
C TYR A 165 -0.36 -17.19 -4.39
N ASN A 166 -0.14 -18.48 -4.67
CA ASN A 166 -0.37 -19.58 -3.72
C ASN A 166 0.43 -19.39 -2.41
N GLU A 167 1.72 -19.10 -2.52
CA GLU A 167 2.59 -18.88 -1.36
C GLU A 167 2.19 -17.62 -0.57
N VAL A 168 1.83 -16.53 -1.26
CA VAL A 168 1.35 -15.31 -0.59
C VAL A 168 0.05 -15.58 0.16
N LEU A 169 -0.92 -16.26 -0.46
CA LEU A 169 -2.19 -16.60 0.21
C LEU A 169 -1.97 -17.47 1.44
N GLU A 170 -1.08 -18.47 1.35
CA GLU A 170 -0.77 -19.34 2.50
C GLU A 170 -0.23 -18.52 3.69
N GLN A 171 0.74 -17.64 3.46
CA GLN A 171 1.32 -16.80 4.51
C GLN A 171 0.30 -15.82 5.09
N VAL A 172 -0.48 -15.16 4.22
CA VAL A 172 -1.48 -14.16 4.62
C VAL A 172 -2.62 -14.80 5.43
N SER A 173 -3.13 -15.95 4.99
CA SER A 173 -4.26 -16.63 5.65
C SER A 173 -3.88 -17.23 7.00
N LYS A 174 -2.65 -17.73 7.16
CA LYS A 174 -2.12 -18.16 8.47
C LYS A 174 -1.92 -16.97 9.40
N LEU A 175 -1.31 -15.89 8.91
CA LEU A 175 -1.09 -14.69 9.71
C LEU A 175 -2.41 -14.03 10.15
N ALA A 176 -3.41 -14.00 9.28
CA ALA A 176 -4.76 -13.56 9.63
C ALA A 176 -5.36 -14.38 10.78
N SER A 177 -5.15 -15.70 10.77
CA SER A 177 -5.59 -16.58 11.86
C SER A 177 -4.85 -16.33 13.17
N VAL A 178 -3.55 -16.02 13.11
CA VAL A 178 -2.78 -15.58 14.29
C VAL A 178 -3.38 -14.30 14.87
N MET A 179 -3.69 -13.31 14.02
CA MET A 179 -4.31 -12.07 14.49
C MET A 179 -5.67 -12.33 15.17
N LEU A 180 -6.51 -13.19 14.58
CA LEU A 180 -7.79 -13.59 15.16
C LEU A 180 -7.62 -14.33 16.50
N SER A 181 -6.67 -15.26 16.62
CA SER A 181 -6.42 -15.99 17.87
C SER A 181 -5.93 -15.09 19.00
N HIS A 182 -5.29 -13.98 18.66
CA HIS A 182 -4.88 -12.94 19.61
C HIS A 182 -5.91 -11.81 19.77
N GLY A 183 -7.14 -12.04 19.30
CA GLY A 183 -8.30 -11.22 19.62
C GLY A 183 -8.48 -9.99 18.75
N VAL A 184 -7.77 -9.86 17.62
CA VAL A 184 -8.02 -8.81 16.62
C VAL A 184 -9.35 -9.09 15.93
N LYS A 185 -10.20 -8.08 15.84
CA LYS A 185 -11.53 -8.14 15.21
C LYS A 185 -11.67 -7.09 14.11
N LYS A 186 -12.75 -7.20 13.34
CA LYS A 186 -13.13 -6.18 12.36
C LYS A 186 -13.22 -4.80 13.02
N GLY A 187 -12.54 -3.82 12.44
CA GLY A 187 -12.47 -2.44 12.94
C GLY A 187 -11.36 -2.18 13.97
N ASP A 188 -10.70 -3.21 14.50
CA ASP A 188 -9.53 -3.03 15.36
C ASP A 188 -8.34 -2.51 14.56
N CYS A 189 -7.51 -1.71 15.20
CA CYS A 189 -6.30 -1.16 14.59
C CYS A 189 -5.09 -2.07 14.84
N VAL A 190 -4.33 -2.35 13.79
CA VAL A 190 -3.04 -3.07 13.83
C VAL A 190 -1.96 -2.13 13.34
N VAL A 191 -1.02 -1.77 14.21
CA VAL A 191 0.14 -0.93 13.82
C VAL A 191 1.23 -1.83 13.25
N ILE A 192 1.77 -1.44 12.10
CA ILE A 192 2.86 -2.15 11.42
C ILE A 192 4.09 -1.25 11.40
N TYR A 193 5.15 -1.66 12.09
CA TYR A 193 6.43 -0.97 12.14
C TYR A 193 7.54 -1.94 11.69
N MET A 194 7.66 -2.11 10.38
CA MET A 194 8.55 -3.09 9.75
C MET A 194 9.31 -2.47 8.56
N PRO A 195 10.47 -3.01 8.17
CA PRO A 195 11.16 -2.63 6.94
C PRO A 195 10.38 -3.06 5.70
N MET A 196 10.84 -2.68 4.51
CA MET A 196 10.29 -3.13 3.23
C MET A 196 10.72 -4.59 2.94
N ILE A 197 9.97 -5.55 3.51
CA ILE A 197 10.13 -7.00 3.34
C ILE A 197 8.76 -7.65 3.03
N PRO A 198 8.72 -8.86 2.43
CA PRO A 198 7.45 -9.52 2.09
C PRO A 198 6.47 -9.63 3.27
N GLN A 199 6.98 -9.89 4.47
CA GLN A 199 6.19 -10.04 5.70
C GLN A 199 5.39 -8.77 6.03
N THR A 200 5.88 -7.59 5.67
CA THR A 200 5.16 -6.32 5.82
C THR A 200 3.92 -6.30 4.94
N MET A 201 4.04 -6.75 3.68
CA MET A 201 2.89 -6.89 2.77
C MET A 201 1.92 -7.96 3.27
N TYR A 202 2.44 -9.08 3.78
CA TYR A 202 1.59 -10.14 4.35
C TYR A 202 0.76 -9.61 5.51
N THR A 203 1.36 -8.78 6.37
CA THR A 203 0.66 -8.16 7.51
C THR A 203 -0.46 -7.24 7.05
N MET A 204 -0.22 -6.40 6.03
CA MET A 204 -1.25 -5.51 5.48
C MET A 204 -2.42 -6.31 4.89
N LEU A 205 -2.12 -7.34 4.09
CA LEU A 205 -3.14 -8.18 3.47
C LEU A 205 -3.89 -9.04 4.51
N ALA A 206 -3.22 -9.52 5.56
CA ALA A 206 -3.85 -10.24 6.66
C ALA A 206 -4.84 -9.35 7.43
N CYS A 207 -4.48 -8.09 7.69
CA CYS A 207 -5.41 -7.13 8.28
C CYS A 207 -6.65 -6.94 7.39
N ALA A 208 -6.44 -6.70 6.09
CA ALA A 208 -7.52 -6.56 5.12
C ALA A 208 -8.39 -7.83 5.01
N ARG A 209 -7.78 -9.02 5.16
CA ARG A 209 -8.48 -10.31 5.11
C ARG A 209 -9.51 -10.47 6.22
N ILE A 210 -9.24 -9.93 7.41
CA ILE A 210 -10.13 -10.05 8.58
C ILE A 210 -10.90 -8.77 8.90
N GLY A 211 -10.78 -7.74 8.06
CA GLY A 211 -11.44 -6.45 8.26
C GLY A 211 -10.82 -5.59 9.36
N ALA A 212 -9.58 -5.86 9.76
CA ALA A 212 -8.80 -5.00 10.64
C ALA A 212 -8.22 -3.80 9.87
N ILE A 213 -7.98 -2.70 10.57
CA ILE A 213 -7.42 -1.47 10.01
C ILE A 213 -5.91 -1.48 10.22
N HIS A 214 -5.13 -1.57 9.13
CA HIS A 214 -3.67 -1.49 9.25
C HIS A 214 -3.18 -0.03 9.28
N SER A 215 -2.38 0.31 10.29
CA SER A 215 -1.68 1.59 10.40
C SER A 215 -0.18 1.37 10.14
N LEU A 216 0.23 1.54 8.88
CA LEU A 216 1.61 1.32 8.45
C LEU A 216 2.46 2.56 8.77
N ILE A 217 3.49 2.35 9.58
CA ILE A 217 4.42 3.39 10.00
C ILE A 217 5.78 3.15 9.32
N PHE A 218 6.32 4.19 8.68
CA PHE A 218 7.63 4.10 8.03
C PHE A 218 8.71 3.70 9.04
N GLY A 219 9.44 2.64 8.71
CA GLY A 219 10.42 2.01 9.60
C GLY A 219 11.66 2.85 9.94
N GLY A 220 11.86 4.00 9.28
CA GLY A 220 12.93 4.94 9.61
C GLY A 220 12.57 5.99 10.67
N PHE A 221 11.33 6.01 11.18
CA PHE A 221 10.96 6.93 12.26
C PHE A 221 11.64 6.60 13.59
N ALA A 222 12.00 7.63 14.35
CA ALA A 222 12.51 7.47 15.71
C ALA A 222 11.36 7.24 16.70
N SER A 223 11.73 6.85 17.93
CA SER A 223 10.77 6.41 18.96
C SER A 223 9.70 7.44 19.31
N LYS A 224 10.02 8.74 19.25
CA LYS A 224 9.06 9.81 19.57
C LYS A 224 7.97 9.95 18.49
N GLU A 225 8.35 9.85 17.23
CA GLU A 225 7.43 9.89 16.10
C GLU A 225 6.59 8.61 16.02
N LEU A 226 7.18 7.47 16.40
CA LEU A 226 6.49 6.19 16.54
C LEU A 226 5.45 6.24 17.68
N SER A 227 5.83 6.76 18.85
CA SER A 227 4.94 6.79 20.02
C SER A 227 3.68 7.61 19.77
N SER A 228 3.81 8.80 19.19
CA SER A 228 2.65 9.65 18.86
C SER A 228 1.64 8.96 17.93
N ARG A 229 2.13 8.13 16.99
CA ARG A 229 1.26 7.39 16.07
C ARG A 229 0.60 6.20 16.75
N ILE A 230 1.33 5.48 17.60
CA ILE A 230 0.77 4.36 18.38
C ILE A 230 -0.31 4.89 19.34
N ASP A 231 -0.04 5.97 20.08
CA ASP A 231 -0.98 6.52 21.07
C ASP A 231 -2.25 7.07 20.41
N HIS A 232 -2.12 7.64 19.21
CA HIS A 232 -3.27 8.05 18.40
C HIS A 232 -4.07 6.86 17.85
N ALA A 233 -3.37 5.84 17.35
CA ALA A 233 -3.99 4.67 16.72
C ALA A 233 -4.65 3.71 17.71
N LYS A 234 -4.22 3.71 18.99
CA LYS A 234 -4.66 2.80 20.06
C LYS A 234 -4.77 1.35 19.58
N PRO A 235 -3.67 0.76 19.06
CA PRO A 235 -3.73 -0.51 18.38
C PRO A 235 -4.00 -1.67 19.33
N LYS A 236 -4.78 -2.63 18.86
CA LYS A 236 -4.96 -3.94 19.51
C LYS A 236 -3.66 -4.76 19.44
N LEU A 237 -2.96 -4.66 18.31
CA LEU A 237 -1.74 -5.41 18.00
C LEU A 237 -0.71 -4.49 17.35
N VAL A 238 0.55 -4.60 17.76
CA VAL A 238 1.69 -4.05 17.01
C VAL A 238 2.44 -5.20 16.34
N VAL A 239 2.80 -5.03 15.08
CA VAL A 239 3.62 -5.98 14.32
C VAL A 239 4.94 -5.30 13.96
N THR A 240 6.06 -5.93 14.31
CA THR A 240 7.40 -5.40 14.08
C THR A 240 8.35 -6.50 13.60
N SER A 241 9.57 -6.10 13.22
CA SER A 241 10.66 -7.03 12.93
C SER A 241 11.81 -6.80 13.90
N THR A 242 12.76 -7.74 13.97
CA THR A 242 13.95 -7.55 14.80
C THR A 242 14.85 -6.42 14.28
N PHE A 243 15.04 -6.30 12.96
CA PHE A 243 15.86 -5.25 12.36
C PHE A 243 15.55 -4.92 10.88
N GLY A 244 15.94 -3.74 10.44
CA GLY A 244 16.03 -3.32 9.04
C GLY A 244 17.48 -3.18 8.58
N ILE A 245 17.68 -3.20 7.27
CA ILE A 245 18.98 -2.92 6.65
C ILE A 245 18.80 -1.73 5.72
N GLU A 246 19.58 -0.69 5.96
CA GLU A 246 19.68 0.50 5.13
C GLU A 246 21.12 0.65 4.61
N PRO A 247 21.37 1.45 3.56
CA PRO A 247 22.73 1.70 3.08
C PRO A 247 23.66 2.14 4.23
N GLY A 248 24.65 1.31 4.54
CA GLY A 248 25.68 1.59 5.54
C GLY A 248 25.26 1.42 7.01
N ARG A 249 24.03 1.00 7.33
CA ARG A 249 23.61 0.80 8.73
C ARG A 249 22.53 -0.26 8.94
N LYS A 250 22.53 -0.86 10.13
CA LYS A 250 21.44 -1.67 10.66
C LYS A 250 20.49 -0.79 11.48
N VAL A 251 19.19 -0.98 11.31
CA VAL A 251 18.16 -0.32 12.14
C VAL A 251 17.59 -1.35 13.09
N GLU A 252 17.66 -1.11 14.39
CA GLU A 252 17.14 -2.03 15.41
C GLU A 252 15.73 -1.60 15.82
N TYR A 253 14.73 -2.34 15.32
CA TYR A 253 13.33 -1.93 15.42
C TYR A 253 12.76 -2.17 16.82
N VAL A 254 13.13 -3.28 17.47
CA VAL A 254 12.63 -3.60 18.81
C VAL A 254 13.06 -2.55 19.85
N PRO A 255 14.34 -2.15 19.94
CA PRO A 255 14.73 -1.06 20.85
C PRO A 255 14.01 0.28 20.57
N LEU A 256 13.75 0.60 19.30
CA LEU A 256 13.01 1.79 18.92
C LEU A 256 11.54 1.72 19.35
N LEU A 257 10.92 0.54 19.19
CA LEU A 257 9.57 0.27 19.64
C LEU A 257 9.47 0.33 21.16
N GLU A 258 10.37 -0.30 21.91
CA GLU A 258 10.33 -0.26 23.39
C GLU A 258 10.36 1.16 23.93
N LYS A 259 11.31 1.98 23.43
CA LYS A 259 11.38 3.40 23.80
C LYS A 259 10.11 4.17 23.41
N ALA A 260 9.45 3.79 22.32
CA ALA A 260 8.19 4.41 21.94
C ALA A 260 7.07 4.01 22.91
N LEU A 261 6.99 2.72 23.28
CA LEU A 261 6.01 2.20 24.22
C LEU A 261 6.17 2.79 25.64
N GLU A 262 7.36 3.24 26.03
CA GLU A 262 7.58 3.99 27.28
C GLU A 262 6.93 5.39 27.27
N MET A 263 6.64 5.94 26.09
CA MET A 263 6.15 7.32 25.92
C MET A 263 4.63 7.42 25.66
N ILE A 264 3.92 6.29 25.58
CA ILE A 264 2.48 6.24 25.26
C ILE A 264 1.63 5.93 26.48
N ASN A 265 0.35 6.29 26.40
CA ASN A 265 -0.64 6.02 27.42
C ASN A 265 -1.40 4.72 27.16
N HIS A 266 -1.65 4.40 25.88
CA HIS A 266 -2.39 3.20 25.48
C HIS A 266 -1.45 2.10 24.99
N GLN A 267 -1.19 1.10 25.84
CA GLN A 267 -0.36 -0.05 25.48
C GLN A 267 -1.11 -1.04 24.57
N PRO A 268 -0.45 -1.61 23.55
CA PRO A 268 -1.03 -2.71 22.78
C PRO A 268 -1.10 -3.97 23.66
N GLU A 269 -2.09 -4.83 23.40
CA GLU A 269 -2.25 -6.09 24.14
C GLU A 269 -1.18 -7.12 23.78
N ARG A 270 -0.75 -7.11 22.51
CA ARG A 270 0.24 -8.03 21.94
C ARG A 270 1.21 -7.29 21.03
N VAL A 271 2.43 -7.82 20.93
CA VAL A 271 3.42 -7.41 19.93
C VAL A 271 3.89 -8.66 19.17
N LEU A 272 3.62 -8.73 17.87
CA LEU A 272 4.09 -9.82 17.01
C LEU A 272 5.44 -9.44 16.39
N ILE A 273 6.46 -10.25 16.64
CA ILE A 273 7.84 -9.94 16.25
C ILE A 273 8.32 -10.95 15.19
N TYR A 274 8.61 -10.44 14.00
CA TYR A 274 9.28 -11.22 12.96
C TYR A 274 10.80 -11.21 13.15
N SER A 275 11.32 -12.36 13.58
CA SER A 275 12.74 -12.65 13.69
C SER A 275 13.36 -12.85 12.32
N ARG A 276 13.97 -11.78 11.77
CA ARG A 276 14.66 -11.87 10.49
C ARG A 276 15.90 -12.78 10.59
N PRO A 277 16.16 -13.66 9.60
CA PRO A 277 17.30 -14.58 9.63
C PRO A 277 18.66 -13.88 9.76
N ASN A 278 19.65 -14.65 10.22
CA ASN A 278 21.07 -14.27 10.26
C ASN A 278 21.43 -13.12 11.22
N MET A 279 20.57 -12.79 12.18
CA MET A 279 20.94 -11.97 13.33
C MET A 279 20.39 -12.59 14.61
N GLY A 280 21.15 -12.45 15.70
CA GLY A 280 20.86 -13.08 16.99
C GLY A 280 19.44 -12.82 17.50
N ALA A 281 18.97 -13.73 18.34
CA ALA A 281 17.64 -13.67 18.93
C ALA A 281 17.43 -12.37 19.72
N VAL A 282 16.23 -11.81 19.62
CA VAL A 282 15.79 -10.70 20.47
C VAL A 282 14.96 -11.28 21.61
N PRO A 283 15.23 -10.92 22.89
CA PRO A 283 14.41 -11.37 24.00
C PRO A 283 12.94 -10.93 23.84
N LEU A 284 12.02 -11.87 24.00
CA LEU A 284 10.58 -11.62 23.98
C LEU A 284 10.07 -11.37 25.40
N LYS A 285 9.30 -10.30 25.62
CA LYS A 285 8.67 -10.05 26.93
C LYS A 285 7.52 -11.04 27.19
N PRO A 286 7.59 -11.85 28.25
CA PRO A 286 6.54 -12.81 28.58
C PRO A 286 5.18 -12.14 28.72
N GLY A 287 4.15 -12.75 28.12
CA GLY A 287 2.78 -12.26 28.23
C GLY A 287 2.45 -11.03 27.37
N ARG A 288 3.38 -10.51 26.55
CA ARG A 288 3.09 -9.44 25.56
C ARG A 288 3.61 -9.80 24.18
N ASP A 289 4.86 -10.24 24.09
CA ASP A 289 5.54 -10.45 22.81
C ASP A 289 5.31 -11.88 22.31
N LEU A 290 5.10 -11.98 21.00
CA LEU A 290 4.81 -13.22 20.27
C LEU A 290 5.89 -13.43 19.20
N ASP A 291 6.40 -14.65 19.08
CA ASP A 291 7.28 -15.00 17.96
C ASP A 291 6.45 -15.27 16.71
N TRP A 292 6.73 -14.54 15.63
CA TRP A 292 6.02 -14.69 14.36
C TRP A 292 6.05 -16.11 13.83
N ASN A 293 7.23 -16.74 13.80
CA ASN A 293 7.41 -18.03 13.14
C ASN A 293 6.71 -19.13 13.93
N GLU A 294 6.79 -19.10 15.26
CA GLU A 294 6.07 -20.05 16.11
C GLU A 294 4.56 -19.93 15.97
N GLU A 295 4.03 -18.70 15.97
CA GLU A 295 2.59 -18.48 15.87
C GLU A 295 2.05 -18.88 14.48
N VAL A 296 2.75 -18.51 13.41
CA VAL A 296 2.38 -18.88 12.03
C VAL A 296 2.47 -20.39 11.81
N ALA A 297 3.45 -21.08 12.42
CA ALA A 297 3.58 -22.53 12.33
C ALA A 297 2.42 -23.29 12.99
N LYS A 298 1.84 -22.74 14.07
CA LYS A 298 0.67 -23.31 14.77
C LYS A 298 -0.64 -23.00 14.06
N ALA A 299 -0.67 -21.93 13.26
CA ALA A 299 -1.89 -21.43 12.64
C ALA A 299 -2.34 -22.27 11.43
N LYS A 300 -3.67 -22.43 11.31
CA LYS A 300 -4.31 -22.92 10.09
C LYS A 300 -4.72 -21.73 9.24
N PRO A 301 -4.71 -21.82 7.90
CA PRO A 301 -5.30 -20.80 7.02
C PRO A 301 -6.76 -20.48 7.40
N CYS A 302 -7.16 -19.20 7.31
CA CYS A 302 -8.57 -18.79 7.37
C CYS A 302 -9.04 -18.17 6.06
N ASP A 303 -10.36 -18.21 5.86
CA ASP A 303 -11.02 -17.56 4.73
C ASP A 303 -11.08 -16.03 4.89
N ALA A 304 -11.27 -15.33 3.78
CA ALA A 304 -11.46 -13.90 3.77
C ALA A 304 -12.85 -13.54 4.34
N ILE A 305 -12.90 -12.57 5.25
CA ILE A 305 -14.15 -12.11 5.89
C ILE A 305 -14.71 -10.93 5.09
N PRO A 306 -15.92 -11.01 4.51
CA PRO A 306 -16.54 -9.87 3.84
C PRO A 306 -16.73 -8.66 4.76
N VAL A 307 -16.44 -7.47 4.25
CA VAL A 307 -16.67 -6.20 4.92
C VAL A 307 -17.54 -5.28 4.06
N HIS A 308 -18.26 -4.36 4.70
CA HIS A 308 -19.02 -3.35 3.99
C HIS A 308 -18.07 -2.41 3.25
N SER A 309 -18.45 -2.05 2.02
CA SER A 309 -17.75 -1.05 1.21
C SER A 309 -17.85 0.36 1.79
#